data_AF-A0A7C9D670-F1
#
_entry.id   AF-A0A7C9D670-F1
#
_cell.length_a   1.000
_cell.length_b   1.000
_cell.length_c   1.000
_cell.angle_alpha   90.00
_cell.angle_beta   90.00
_cell.angle_gamma   90.00
#
_symmetry.space_group_name_H-M   'P 1'
#
loop_
_entity.id
_entity.type
_entity.pdbx_description
1 polymer ?
#
loop_
_entity_poly.entity_id
_entity_poly.type
_entity_poly.pdbx_seq_one_letter_code
_entity_poly.pdbx_strand_id
1 'polypeptide(L)'
;MRGTSSSRTNELNHDDDICPRCHMQGARKLFHSSQNPRREYRKCLRCDKFLKWVNHENDMERRIMMMLTDIKNELSELRMLVKLIEKGQSTIYMLLVGITVVLGIVVIV
;
A
#
# COMPACT_ATOMS: atom_id res chain seq x y z
N MET A 1 42.62 -8.48 17.42
CA MET A 1 42.41 -7.09 16.99
C MET A 1 40.94 -6.74 17.21
N ARG A 2 40.68 -5.71 18.02
CA ARG A 2 39.35 -5.12 18.26
C ARG A 2 38.90 -4.35 17.02
N GLY A 3 37.59 -4.33 16.79
CA GLY A 3 36.93 -3.49 15.80
C GLY A 3 35.41 -3.62 15.93
N THR A 4 34.86 -3.05 17.00
CA THR A 4 33.44 -2.86 17.24
C THR A 4 32.87 -1.82 16.27
N SER A 5 31.79 -2.15 15.56
CA SER A 5 30.83 -1.15 15.08
C SER A 5 29.42 -1.65 15.35
N SER A 6 28.91 -1.14 16.47
CA SER A 6 27.52 -1.13 16.87
C SER A 6 26.71 -0.31 15.87
N SER A 7 25.72 -0.95 15.23
CA SER A 7 24.52 -0.25 14.77
C SER A 7 23.31 -0.94 15.39
N ARG A 8 22.82 -0.33 16.47
CA ARG A 8 21.47 -0.49 16.98
C ARG A 8 20.51 -0.06 15.89
N THR A 9 19.66 -0.98 15.44
CA THR A 9 18.39 -0.63 14.80
C THR A 9 17.30 -1.43 15.49
N ASN A 10 16.52 -0.67 16.24
CA ASN A 10 15.23 -0.92 16.87
C ASN A 10 14.55 -2.27 16.60
N GLU A 11 14.21 -2.89 17.73
CA GLU A 11 13.14 -3.83 17.96
C GLU A 11 11.97 -3.69 16.97
N LEU A 12 11.78 -4.70 16.12
CA LEU A 12 10.45 -5.26 15.95
C LEU A 12 10.42 -6.55 16.77
N ASN A 13 9.99 -6.42 18.02
CA ASN A 13 9.49 -7.53 18.81
C ASN A 13 8.26 -8.09 18.08
N HIS A 14 8.47 -9.18 17.35
CA HIS A 14 7.44 -10.15 17.04
C HIS A 14 7.98 -11.51 17.47
N ASP A 15 7.76 -11.79 18.75
CA ASP A 15 7.68 -13.14 19.28
C ASP A 15 6.50 -13.86 18.59
N ASP A 16 6.76 -14.38 17.38
CA ASP A 16 6.00 -15.50 16.80
C ASP A 16 6.97 -16.69 16.68
N ASP A 17 7.17 -17.28 17.84
CA ASP A 17 7.89 -18.51 18.21
C ASP A 17 7.36 -19.77 17.45
N ILE A 18 8.08 -20.80 16.96
CA ILE A 18 9.51 -21.16 16.83
C ILE A 18 9.66 -22.25 15.77
N CYS A 19 10.69 -22.12 14.94
CA CYS A 19 11.36 -23.22 14.27
C CYS A 19 12.26 -24.04 15.24
N PRO A 20 12.02 -25.35 15.47
CA PRO A 20 12.94 -26.23 16.23
C PRO A 20 14.01 -26.88 15.35
N ARG A 21 13.92 -26.66 14.03
CA ARG A 21 14.92 -26.92 12.96
C ARG A 21 14.42 -26.59 11.55
N CYS A 22 13.11 -26.37 11.36
CA CYS A 22 12.52 -25.48 10.31
C CYS A 22 10.99 -25.35 10.37
N HIS A 23 10.32 -25.71 11.47
CA HIS A 23 8.88 -25.40 11.65
C HIS A 23 8.68 -23.90 11.93
N MET A 24 9.10 -23.07 10.98
CA MET A 24 8.93 -21.62 10.95
C MET A 24 7.43 -21.30 11.01
N GLN A 25 6.92 -20.44 11.89
CA GLN A 25 7.38 -19.07 12.12
C GLN A 25 8.55 -18.90 13.09
N GLY A 26 9.31 -17.87 12.78
CA GLY A 26 10.65 -17.57 13.26
C GLY A 26 11.21 -16.48 12.35
N ALA A 27 11.93 -15.53 12.95
CA ALA A 27 12.44 -14.36 12.27
C ALA A 27 13.20 -14.73 10.98
N ARG A 28 12.89 -14.04 9.87
CA ARG A 28 13.46 -14.25 8.54
C ARG A 28 14.38 -13.08 8.22
N LYS A 29 15.64 -13.36 7.90
CA LYS A 29 16.58 -12.35 7.37
C LYS A 29 17.02 -12.74 5.96
N LEU A 30 17.26 -11.73 5.14
CA LEU A 30 17.78 -11.87 3.79
C LEU A 30 19.29 -12.06 3.86
N PHE A 31 19.80 -13.02 3.09
CA PHE A 31 21.23 -13.29 2.97
C PHE A 31 21.63 -13.34 1.51
N HIS A 32 22.84 -12.87 1.23
CA HIS A 32 23.45 -12.96 -0.09
C HIS A 32 24.16 -14.31 -0.25
N SER A 33 24.02 -14.91 -1.43
CA SER A 33 24.79 -16.11 -1.77
C SER A 33 26.25 -15.75 -1.97
N SER A 34 27.16 -16.52 -1.35
CA SER A 34 28.61 -16.38 -1.56
C SER A 34 29.03 -16.75 -2.99
N GLN A 35 28.27 -17.61 -3.66
CA GLN A 35 28.52 -18.03 -5.04
C GLN A 35 27.92 -17.06 -6.07
N ASN A 36 26.89 -16.30 -5.68
CA ASN A 36 26.26 -15.32 -6.55
C ASN A 36 25.73 -14.14 -5.71
N PRO A 37 26.53 -13.06 -5.57
CA PRO A 37 26.18 -11.91 -4.71
C PRO A 37 24.85 -11.24 -5.09
N ARG A 38 24.43 -11.37 -6.36
CA ARG A 38 23.16 -10.82 -6.86
C ARG A 38 21.93 -11.63 -6.45
N ARG A 39 22.10 -12.87 -5.96
CA ARG A 39 21.00 -13.71 -5.51
C ARG A 39 20.86 -13.67 -3.99
N GLU A 40 19.68 -13.25 -3.57
CA GLU A 40 19.27 -13.28 -2.18
C GLU A 40 18.46 -14.53 -1.88
N TYR A 41 18.64 -15.08 -0.68
CA TYR A 41 17.84 -16.17 -0.18
C TYR A 41 17.38 -15.90 1.24
N ARG A 42 16.30 -16.58 1.61
CA ARG A 42 15.80 -16.58 2.98
C ARG A 42 16.29 -17.86 3.66
N LYS A 43 16.88 -17.71 4.84
CA LYS A 43 17.12 -18.82 5.76
C LYS A 43 16.41 -18.58 7.07
N CYS A 44 16.22 -19.67 7.80
CA CYS A 44 15.77 -19.58 9.17
C CYS A 44 16.87 -19.07 10.09
N LEU A 45 16.60 -18.03 10.88
CA LEU A 45 17.56 -17.51 11.85
C LEU A 45 17.83 -18.45 13.03
N ARG A 46 16.97 -19.46 13.27
CA ARG A 46 17.13 -20.41 14.38
C ARG A 46 17.92 -21.68 14.02
N CYS A 47 17.87 -22.13 12.78
CA CYS A 47 18.50 -23.40 12.36
C CYS A 47 19.38 -23.27 11.13
N ASP A 48 19.57 -22.03 10.63
CA ASP A 48 20.30 -21.69 9.40
C ASP A 48 19.87 -22.43 8.13
N LYS A 49 18.74 -23.16 8.16
CA LYS A 49 18.24 -23.91 7.02
C LYS A 49 17.83 -22.96 5.91
N PHE A 50 18.36 -23.23 4.71
CA PHE A 50 17.90 -22.61 3.48
C PHE A 50 16.40 -22.88 3.28
N LEU A 51 15.62 -21.81 3.05
CA LEU A 51 14.19 -21.94 2.79
C LEU A 51 13.91 -21.82 1.30
N LYS A 52 14.19 -20.65 0.72
CA LYS A 52 13.99 -20.39 -0.70
C LYS A 52 14.83 -19.21 -1.19
N TRP A 53 15.07 -19.19 -2.49
CA TRP A 53 15.55 -18.01 -3.20
C TRP A 53 14.47 -16.93 -3.21
N VAL A 54 14.90 -15.67 -3.09
CA VAL A 54 14.04 -14.51 -3.28
C VAL A 54 13.97 -14.24 -4.77
N ASN A 55 12.75 -14.21 -5.29
CA ASN A 55 12.51 -13.75 -6.65
C ASN A 55 11.90 -12.35 -6.57
N HIS A 56 12.72 -11.33 -6.82
CA HIS A 56 12.34 -9.92 -6.70
C HIS A 56 11.24 -9.51 -7.69
N GLU A 57 11.19 -10.18 -8.85
CA GLU A 57 10.19 -9.91 -9.89
C GLU A 57 8.77 -10.13 -9.35
N ASN A 58 8.50 -11.32 -8.77
CA ASN A 58 7.16 -11.67 -8.29
C ASN A 58 6.72 -10.86 -7.06
N ASP A 59 7.65 -10.49 -6.16
CA ASP A 59 7.30 -9.71 -4.96
C ASP A 59 6.98 -8.24 -5.32
N MET A 60 7.67 -7.65 -6.31
CA MET A 60 7.34 -6.32 -6.80
C MET A 60 6.03 -6.29 -7.60
N GLU A 61 5.81 -7.24 -8.50
CA GLU A 61 4.54 -7.34 -9.25
C GLU A 61 3.34 -7.48 -8.30
N ARG A 62 3.47 -8.30 -7.26
CA ARG A 62 2.40 -8.49 -6.28
C ARG A 62 2.11 -7.21 -5.50
N ARG A 63 3.14 -6.45 -5.12
CA ARG A 63 2.98 -5.15 -4.45
C ARG A 63 2.34 -4.12 -5.37
N ILE A 64 2.77 -4.05 -6.63
CA ILE A 64 2.21 -3.15 -7.63
C ILE A 64 0.73 -3.47 -7.86
N MET A 65 0.38 -4.75 -7.98
CA MET A 65 -1.02 -5.18 -8.15
C MET A 65 -1.90 -4.83 -6.95
N MET A 66 -1.39 -4.96 -5.71
CA MET A 66 -2.10 -4.49 -4.52
C MET A 66 -2.32 -2.97 -4.56
N MET A 67 -1.27 -2.18 -4.80
CA MET A 67 -1.38 -0.72 -4.88
C MET A 67 -2.35 -0.26 -5.98
N LEU A 68 -2.31 -0.90 -7.16
CA LEU A 68 -3.25 -0.60 -8.25
C LEU A 68 -4.70 -0.92 -7.87
N THR A 69 -4.92 -1.97 -7.08
CA THR A 69 -6.25 -2.35 -6.61
C THR A 69 -6.78 -1.33 -5.60
N ASP A 70 -5.94 -0.87 -4.67
CA ASP A 70 -6.28 0.19 -3.72
C ASP A 70 -6.59 1.50 -4.43
N ILE A 71 -5.75 1.94 -5.37
CA ILE A 71 -5.99 3.16 -6.18
C ILE A 71 -7.29 3.05 -6.97
N LYS A 72 -7.60 1.88 -7.55
CA LYS A 72 -8.84 1.67 -8.29
C LYS A 72 -10.07 1.79 -7.40
N ASN A 73 -10.00 1.31 -6.18
CA ASN A 73 -11.07 1.46 -5.20
C ASN A 73 -11.27 2.94 -4.82
N GLU A 74 -10.20 3.66 -4.50
CA GLU A 74 -10.29 5.10 -4.19
C GLU A 74 -10.86 5.92 -5.35
N LEU A 75 -10.44 5.63 -6.59
CA LEU A 75 -11.00 6.26 -7.79
C LEU A 75 -12.49 5.97 -7.99
N SER A 76 -12.95 4.79 -7.58
CA SER A 76 -14.36 4.42 -7.69
C SER A 76 -15.23 5.23 -6.72
N GLU A 77 -14.73 5.49 -5.51
CA GLU A 77 -15.39 6.33 -4.50
C GLU A 77 -15.43 7.79 -4.94
N LEU A 78 -14.31 8.33 -5.43
CA LEU A 78 -14.22 9.66 -6.02
C LEU A 78 -15.21 9.85 -7.17
N ARG A 79 -15.33 8.86 -8.06
CA ARG A 79 -16.29 8.91 -9.17
C ARG A 79 -17.75 8.96 -8.70
N MET A 80 -18.07 8.32 -7.58
CA MET A 80 -19.41 8.38 -6.99
C MET A 80 -19.68 9.77 -6.41
N LEU A 81 -18.71 10.37 -5.71
CA LEU A 81 -18.81 11.74 -5.17
C LEU A 81 -19.01 12.78 -6.27
N VAL A 82 -18.27 12.67 -7.38
CA VAL A 82 -18.44 13.59 -8.52
C VAL A 82 -19.85 13.50 -9.11
N LYS A 83 -20.40 12.29 -9.29
CA LYS A 83 -21.78 12.11 -9.78
C LYS A 83 -22.85 12.68 -8.85
N LEU A 84 -22.60 12.67 -7.53
CA LEU A 84 -23.49 13.28 -6.55
C LEU A 84 -23.47 14.82 -6.67
N ILE A 85 -22.28 15.41 -6.86
CA ILE A 85 -22.12 16.85 -7.05
C ILE A 85 -22.76 17.31 -8.35
N GLU A 86 -22.56 16.61 -9.48
CA GLU A 86 -23.19 16.95 -10.76
C GLU A 86 -24.73 16.98 -10.67
N LYS A 87 -25.33 15.99 -9.99
CA LYS A 87 -26.79 15.97 -9.77
C LYS A 87 -27.25 17.13 -8.90
N GLY A 88 -26.53 17.44 -7.83
CA GLY A 88 -26.86 18.56 -6.94
C GLY A 88 -26.75 19.92 -7.63
N GLN A 89 -25.70 20.12 -8.44
CA GLN A 89 -25.50 21.36 -9.20
C GLN A 89 -26.64 21.63 -10.19
N SER A 90 -27.11 20.60 -10.92
CA SER A 90 -28.21 20.77 -11.89
C SER A 90 -29.48 21.36 -11.25
N THR A 91 -29.86 20.87 -10.06
CA THR A 91 -31.03 21.39 -9.33
C THR A 91 -30.81 22.83 -8.84
N ILE A 92 -29.60 23.13 -8.34
CA ILE A 92 -29.25 24.47 -7.88
C ILE A 92 -29.30 25.48 -9.04
N TYR A 93 -28.75 25.14 -10.21
CA TYR A 93 -28.79 26.00 -11.39
C TYR A 93 -30.21 26.26 -11.88
N MET A 94 -31.08 25.24 -11.89
CA MET A 94 -32.48 25.41 -12.30
C MET A 94 -33.23 26.38 -11.37
N LEU A 95 -33.04 26.27 -10.05
CA LEU A 95 -33.61 27.19 -9.07
C LEU A 95 -33.08 28.62 -9.24
N LEU A 96 -31.78 28.76 -9.46
CA LEU A 96 -31.11 30.06 -9.58
C LEU A 96 -31.59 30.82 -10.83
N VAL A 97 -31.78 30.11 -11.95
CA VAL A 97 -32.40 30.67 -13.18
C VAL A 97 -33.84 31.09 -12.93
N GLY A 98 -34.63 30.29 -12.22
CA GLY A 98 -36.02 30.63 -11.88
C GLY A 98 -36.11 31.93 -11.08
N ILE A 99 -35.27 32.08 -10.05
CA ILE A 99 -35.22 33.29 -9.21
C ILE A 99 -34.81 34.52 -10.05
N THR A 100 -33.82 34.38 -10.94
CA THR A 100 -33.38 35.51 -11.78
C THR A 100 -34.48 35.99 -12.73
N VAL A 101 -35.27 35.07 -13.32
CA VAL A 101 -36.41 35.44 -14.18
C VAL A 101 -37.48 36.18 -13.38
N VAL A 102 -37.85 35.69 -12.20
CA VAL A 102 -38.86 36.34 -11.35
C VAL A 102 -38.40 37.74 -10.94
N LEU A 103 -37.15 37.89 -10.48
CA LEU A 103 -36.59 39.20 -10.13
C LEU A 103 -36.57 40.15 -11.34
N GLY A 104 -36.25 39.64 -12.53
CA GLY A 104 -36.29 40.43 -13.76
C GLY A 104 -37.69 40.99 -14.05
N ILE A 105 -38.73 40.18 -13.88
CA ILE A 105 -40.13 40.63 -14.05
C ILE A 105 -40.48 41.70 -13.00
N VAL A 106 -40.13 41.49 -11.74
CA VAL A 106 -40.41 42.44 -10.65
C VAL A 106 -39.73 43.79 -10.85
N VAL A 107 -38.53 43.83 -11.45
CA VAL A 107 -37.82 45.08 -11.74
C VAL A 107 -38.42 45.83 -12.94
N ILE A 108 -39.00 45.10 -13.90
CA ILE A 108 -39.60 45.67 -15.10
C ILE A 108 -41.00 46.26 -14.84
N VAL A 109 -41.79 45.62 -13.96
CA VAL A 109 -43.15 46.05 -13.56
C VAL A 109 -43.08 47.21 -12.59
#